data_AF-A0A3C0J8W3-F1
#
_entry.id   AF-A0A3C0J8W3-F1
#
_cell.length_a   1.000
_cell.length_b   1.000
_cell.length_c   1.000
_cell.angle_alpha   90.00
_cell.angle_beta   90.00
_cell.angle_gamma   90.00
#
_symmetry.space_group_name_H-M   'P 1'
#
loop_
_entity.id
_entity.type
_entity.pdbx_description
1 polymer ?
#
loop_
_entity_poly.entity_id
_entity_poly.type
_entity_poly.pdbx_seq_one_letter_code
_entity_poly.pdbx_strand_id
1 'polypeptide(L)' 'MFNFRIITTADGNQIIDRSLKTLYNALTPTQMLEYTELDNQMAFMDRMERKAREKAEHMRKLAKNPLYKMACMVGLI' A
#
# COMPACT_ATOMS: atom_id res chain seq x y z
N MET A 1 16.32 10.25 3.37
CA MET A 1 16.53 9.65 2.03
C MET A 1 15.25 8.93 1.65
N PHE A 2 14.86 8.90 0.37
CA PHE A 2 13.69 8.13 -0.05
C PHE A 2 14.03 6.64 -0.20
N ASN A 3 13.11 5.75 0.22
CA ASN A 3 13.26 4.29 0.15
C ASN A 3 12.73 3.70 -1.16
N PHE A 4 12.72 4.51 -2.22
CA PHE A 4 12.34 4.10 -3.55
C PHE A 4 13.09 4.96 -4.57
N ARG A 5 13.01 4.56 -5.84
CA ARG A 5 13.50 5.33 -6.98
C ARG A 5 12.46 5.35 -8.09
N ILE A 6 12.30 6.51 -8.71
CA ILE A 6 11.53 6.67 -9.94
C ILE A 6 12.47 6.45 -11.11
N ILE A 7 12.18 5.47 -11.95
CA ILE A 7 12.94 5.14 -13.15
C ILE A 7 12.09 5.50 -14.36
N THR A 8 12.55 6.48 -15.13
CA THR A 8 11.94 6.82 -16.42
C THR A 8 12.50 5.90 -17.49
N THR A 9 11.63 5.12 -18.10
CA THR A 9 11.94 4.22 -19.21
C THR A 9 12.08 5.03 -20.50
N ALA A 10 12.77 4.49 -21.52
CA ALA A 10 12.94 5.13 -22.82
C ALA A 10 11.60 5.53 -23.48
N ASP A 11 10.53 4.79 -23.20
CA ASP A 11 9.18 5.05 -23.71
C ASP A 11 8.43 6.16 -22.94
N GLY A 12 9.06 6.80 -21.96
CA GLY A 12 8.46 7.84 -21.12
C GLY A 12 7.67 7.32 -19.92
N ASN A 13 7.51 6.00 -19.77
CA ASN A 13 6.86 5.39 -18.61
C ASN A 13 7.73 5.51 -17.35
N GLN A 14 7.10 5.80 -16.21
CA GLN A 14 7.76 5.90 -14.92
C GLN A 14 7.46 4.67 -14.06
N ILE A 15 8.52 4.00 -13.62
CA ILE A 15 8.45 2.84 -12.74
C ILE A 15 8.94 3.26 -11.36
N ILE A 16 8.14 2.98 -10.33
CA ILE A 16 8.52 3.19 -8.93
C ILE A 16 9.12 1.90 -8.40
N ASP A 17 10.44 1.89 -8.24
CA ASP A 17 11.17 0.76 -7.68
C ASP A 17 11.42 0.98 -6.17
N ARG A 18 10.73 0.21 -5.33
CA ARG A 18 10.84 0.24 -3.86
C ARG A 18 12.06 -0.53 -3.30
N SER A 19 12.82 -1.23 -4.14
CA SER A 19 14.04 -1.94 -3.72
C SER A 19 15.26 -1.01 -3.64
N LEU A 20 15.19 0.12 -4.34
CA LEU A 20 16.26 1.10 -4.45
C LEU A 20 16.07 2.28 -3.50
N LYS A 21 17.16 3.00 -3.20
CA LYS A 21 17.13 4.23 -2.40
C LYS A 21 17.58 5.43 -3.21
N THR A 22 17.04 6.59 -2.88
CA THR A 22 17.34 7.85 -3.58
C THR A 22 17.71 8.94 -2.59
N LEU A 23 19.00 9.29 -2.59
CA LEU A 23 19.58 10.32 -1.74
C LEU A 23 18.99 11.70 -2.07
N TYR A 24 18.78 12.53 -1.05
CA TYR A 24 18.20 13.86 -1.23
C TYR A 24 19.09 14.82 -2.03
N ASN A 25 20.40 14.72 -1.87
CA ASN A 25 21.36 15.54 -2.60
C ASN A 25 21.48 15.17 -4.09
N ALA A 26 20.89 14.05 -4.52
CA ALA A 26 20.84 13.64 -5.92
C ALA A 26 19.58 14.18 -6.64
N LEU A 27 18.69 14.87 -5.94
CA LEU A 27 17.42 15.36 -6.47
C LEU A 27 17.46 16.87 -6.69
N THR A 28 16.82 17.31 -7.78
CA THR A 28 16.48 18.73 -7.95
C THR A 28 15.33 19.11 -7.01
N PRO A 29 15.12 20.41 -6.72
CA PRO A 29 14.00 20.85 -5.89
C PRO A 29 12.62 20.40 -6.41
N THR A 30 12.43 20.36 -7.73
CA THR A 30 11.19 19.87 -8.35
C THR A 30 11.01 18.37 -8.10
N GLN A 31 12.07 17.58 -8.32
CA GLN A 31 12.01 16.14 -8.04
C GLN A 31 11.80 15.86 -6.55
N MET A 32 12.34 16.70 -5.66
CA MET A 32 12.10 16.56 -4.22
C MET A 32 10.61 16.63 -3.87
N LEU A 33 9.86 17.54 -4.49
CA LEU A 33 8.42 17.66 -4.31
C LEU A 33 7.69 16.43 -4.81
N GLU A 34 7.99 15.97 -6.03
CA GLU A 34 7.40 14.77 -6.62
C GLU A 34 7.65 13.52 -5.77
N TYR A 35 8.89 13.32 -5.31
CA TYR A 35 9.22 12.21 -4.42
C TYR A 35 8.50 12.33 -3.06
N THR A 36 8.35 13.54 -2.52
CA THR A 36 7.64 13.73 -1.25
C THR A 36 6.16 13.39 -1.37
N GLU A 37 5.52 13.81 -2.47
CA GLU A 37 4.11 13.49 -2.73
C GLU A 37 3.90 11.98 -2.89
N LEU A 38 4.76 11.32 -3.68
CA LEU A 38 4.70 9.88 -3.88
C LEU A 38 4.94 9.10 -2.57
N ASP A 39 5.89 9.53 -1.74
CA ASP A 39 6.15 8.91 -0.43
C ASP A 39 4.90 8.94 0.47
N ASN A 40 4.20 10.09 0.50
CA ASN A 40 2.95 10.23 1.24
C ASN A 40 1.83 9.33 0.69
N GLN A 41 1.68 9.27 -0.63
CA GLN A 41 0.69 8.41 -1.28
C GLN A 41 0.97 6.93 -0.99
N MET A 42 2.24 6.49 -1.07
CA MET A 42 2.63 5.12 -0.74
C MET A 42 2.36 4.79 0.72
N ALA A 43 2.73 5.67 1.65
CA ALA A 43 2.43 5.48 3.07
C ALA A 43 0.92 5.37 3.32
N PHE A 44 0.09 6.12 2.60
CA PHE A 44 -1.35 6.00 2.66
C PHE A 44 -1.86 4.65 2.13
N MET A 45 -1.37 4.23 0.95
CA MET A 45 -1.73 2.93 0.36
C MET A 45 -1.34 1.76 1.25
N ASP A 46 -0.12 1.76 1.81
CA ASP A 46 0.35 0.70 2.71
C ASP A 46 -0.52 0.61 3.98
N ARG A 47 -0.99 1.75 4.51
CA ARG A 47 -1.95 1.77 5.63
C ARG A 47 -3.30 1.19 5.24
N MET A 48 -3.78 1.50 4.04
CA MET A 48 -5.05 0.96 3.53
C MET A 48 -4.97 -0.53 3.30
N GLU A 49 -3.87 -1.02 2.71
CA GLU A 49 -3.64 -2.43 2.48
C GLU A 49 -3.57 -3.22 3.79
N ARG A 50 -2.86 -2.69 4.80
CA ARG A 50 -2.84 -3.29 6.14
C ARG A 50 -4.24 -3.43 6.74
N LYS A 51 -5.05 -2.37 6.70
CA LYS A 51 -6.43 -2.41 7.20
C LYS A 51 -7.27 -3.43 6.43
N ALA A 52 -7.09 -3.54 5.11
CA ALA A 52 -7.78 -4.52 4.29
C ALA A 52 -7.38 -5.95 4.67
N ARG A 53 -6.09 -6.21 4.89
CA ARG A 53 -5.58 -7.52 5.36
C ARG A 53 -6.13 -7.88 6.73
N GLU A 54 -6.11 -6.94 7.68
CA GLU A 54 -6.67 -7.14 9.04
C GLU A 54 -8.17 -7.47 8.99
N LYS A 55 -8.95 -6.75 8.16
CA LYS A 55 -10.37 -7.05 7.93
C LYS A 55 -10.57 -8.43 7.31
N ALA A 56 -9.78 -8.78 6.29
CA ALA A 56 -9.86 -10.09 5.65
C ALA A 56 -9.54 -11.23 6.63
N GLU A 57 -8.53 -11.06 7.47
CA GLU A 57 -8.20 -12.03 8.52
C GLU A 57 -9.30 -12.14 9.59
N HIS A 58 -9.87 -11.00 10.01
CA HIS A 58 -10.97 -10.99 10.96
C HIS A 58 -12.19 -11.72 10.39
N MET A 59 -12.57 -11.44 9.14
CA MET A 59 -13.64 -12.15 8.43
C MET A 59 -13.33 -13.65 8.29
N ARG A 60 -12.09 -14.02 8.00
CA ARG A 60 -11.67 -15.42 7.94
C ARG A 60 -11.78 -16.12 9.30
N LYS A 61 -11.47 -15.44 10.39
CA LYS A 61 -11.64 -15.96 11.77
C LYS A 61 -13.12 -16.12 12.12
N LEU A 62 -13.96 -15.13 11.80
CA LEU A 62 -15.41 -15.20 11.98
C LEU A 62 -16.01 -16.33 11.16
N ALA A 63 -15.64 -16.46 9.88
CA ALA A 63 -16.12 -17.54 9.01
C ALA A 63 -15.72 -18.94 9.50
N LYS A 64 -14.66 -19.07 10.31
CA LYS A 64 -14.28 -20.32 10.96
C LYS A 64 -15.06 -20.61 12.24
N ASN A 65 -15.73 -19.62 12.83
CA ASN A 65 -16.54 -19.79 14.03
C ASN A 65 -17.87 -20.47 13.67
N PRO A 66 -18.18 -21.66 14.23
CA PRO A 66 -19.44 -22.36 13.97
C PRO A 66 -20.67 -21.51 14.25
N LEU A 67 -20.65 -20.69 15.30
CA LEU A 67 -21.78 -19.82 15.66
C LEU A 67 -22.05 -18.76 14.60
N TYR A 68 -20.99 -18.16 14.04
CA TYR A 68 -21.11 -17.18 12.96
C TYR A 68 -21.64 -17.83 11.67
N LYS A 69 -21.19 -19.05 11.34
CA LYS A 69 -21.76 -19.82 10.22
C LYS A 69 -23.24 -20.11 10.40
N MET A 70 -23.64 -20.54 11.61
CA MET A 70 -25.05 -20.80 11.92
C MET A 70 -25.87 -19.50 11.83
N ALA A 71 -25.38 -18.40 12.40
CA ALA A 71 -26.04 -17.09 12.33
C ALA A 71 -26.25 -16.61 10.88
N CYS A 72 -25.28 -16.80 9.98
CA CYS A 72 -25.46 -16.54 8.55
C CYS A 72 -26.48 -17.47 7.90
N MET A 73 -26.48 -18.78 8.20
CA MET A 73 -27.46 -19.73 7.63
C MET A 73 -28.89 -19.43 8.07
N VAL A 74 -29.09 -18.88 9.27
CA VAL A 74 -30.43 -18.50 9.77
C VAL A 74 -30.80 -17.04 9.49
N GLY A 75 -29.99 -16.29 8.73
CA GLY A 75 -30.28 -14.92 8.31
C GLY A 75 -30.27 -13.87 9.42
N LEU A 76 -29.55 -14.12 10.51
CA LEU A 76 -29.41 -13.18 11.64
C LEU A 76 -28.34 -12.09 11.42
N ILE A 77 -27.55 -12.22 10.34
CA ILE A 77 -26.54 -11.27 9.85
C ILE A 77 -26.70 -11.21 8.33
#